data_AF-A0A534YMF2-F1
#
_entry.id   AF-A0A534YMF2-F1
#
_cell.length_a   1.000
_cell.length_b   1.000
_cell.length_c   1.000
_cell.angle_alpha   90.00
_cell.angle_beta   90.00
_cell.angle_gamma   90.00
#
_symmetry.space_group_name_H-M   'P 1'
#
loop_
_entity.id
_entity.type
_entity.pdbx_description
1 polymer ?
#
loop_
_entity_poly.entity_id
_entity_poly.type
_entity_poly.pdbx_seq_one_letter_code
_entity_poly.pdbx_strand_id
1 'polypeptide(L)'
;MEKSGSFRWVALLCVLGVAACKTGSSRNASDKNPISVEPTEKVATIDGQSITYAEVDKQSGGKLKQAEVKALTDLYDARRGAIDEMITKRLLEEEAKTKGKTVDQWYQTDFLQSLPAPSETELKQLYEQHKGEVGGQSYEQVHDRLVQFMKQQKSREQLTAYLD
;
A
#
# COMPACT_ATOMS: atom_id res chain seq x y z
N MET A 1 -23.00 49.28 41.08
CA MET A 1 -23.63 50.56 40.66
C MET A 1 -22.53 51.45 40.12
N GLU A 2 -22.90 52.35 39.19
CA GLU A 2 -22.09 53.39 38.52
C GLU A 2 -21.34 52.92 37.26
N LYS A 3 -21.96 53.05 36.08
CA LYS A 3 -22.13 54.25 35.19
C LYS A 3 -20.89 54.40 34.28
N SER A 4 -20.99 54.04 33.00
CA SER A 4 -21.46 54.89 31.88
C SER A 4 -20.51 56.07 31.60
N GLY A 5 -19.97 56.13 30.38
CA GLY A 5 -19.17 57.27 29.94
C GLY A 5 -18.51 57.10 28.59
N SER A 6 -19.32 57.09 27.52
CA SER A 6 -18.89 57.26 26.14
C SER A 6 -18.24 58.62 25.89
N PHE A 7 -17.05 58.66 25.29
CA PHE A 7 -16.54 59.87 24.63
C PHE A 7 -15.96 59.51 23.27
N ARG A 8 -16.73 59.79 22.22
CA ARG A 8 -16.32 59.74 20.81
C ARG A 8 -15.65 61.07 20.50
N TRP A 9 -14.36 61.09 20.20
CA TRP A 9 -13.70 62.22 19.54
C TRP A 9 -13.00 61.76 18.26
N VAL A 10 -13.63 62.16 17.16
CA VAL A 10 -13.12 62.55 15.83
C VAL A 10 -11.64 62.25 15.51
N ALA A 11 -11.51 61.36 14.53
CA ALA A 11 -10.59 61.35 13.37
C ALA A 11 -9.18 61.99 13.50
N LEU A 12 -8.17 61.13 13.40
CA LEU A 12 -6.95 61.45 12.65
C LEU A 12 -6.64 60.30 11.69
N LEU A 13 -6.86 60.57 10.40
CA LEU A 13 -6.63 59.68 9.28
C LEU A 13 -5.12 59.68 8.96
N CYS A 14 -4.37 58.76 9.56
CA CYS A 14 -2.99 58.45 9.14
C CYS A 14 -3.00 57.17 8.32
N VAL A 15 -3.04 57.36 7.00
CA VAL A 15 -2.70 56.34 6.02
C VAL A 15 -1.22 55.98 6.21
N LEU A 16 -0.96 54.82 6.80
CA LEU A 16 0.34 54.15 6.74
C LEU A 16 0.09 52.74 6.19
N GLY A 17 0.36 52.59 4.90
CA GLY A 17 0.34 51.32 4.20
C GLY A 17 1.39 50.40 4.79
N VAL A 18 0.95 49.41 5.55
CA VAL A 18 1.76 48.22 5.80
C VAL A 18 1.67 47.39 4.53
N ALA A 19 2.76 47.42 3.77
CA ALA A 19 3.01 46.49 2.69
C ALA A 19 2.84 45.07 3.21
N ALA A 20 1.69 44.48 2.93
CA ALA A 20 1.49 43.05 3.07
C ALA A 20 2.42 42.39 2.05
N CYS A 21 3.61 41.99 2.49
CA CYS A 21 4.35 40.92 1.84
C CYS A 21 3.48 39.66 1.93
N LYS A 22 2.52 39.55 1.01
CA LYS A 22 1.93 38.29 0.60
C LYS A 22 3.07 37.56 -0.09
N THR A 23 3.92 36.92 0.69
CA THR A 23 4.76 35.81 0.23
C THR A 23 3.77 34.76 -0.27
N GLY A 24 3.41 34.89 -1.54
CA GLY A 24 2.76 33.84 -2.28
C GLY A 24 3.71 32.66 -2.19
N SER A 25 3.31 31.65 -1.41
CA SER A 25 3.88 30.33 -1.52
C SER A 25 3.83 29.98 -3.00
N SER A 26 5.00 29.95 -3.62
CA SER A 26 5.22 29.34 -4.93
C SER A 26 4.84 27.87 -4.78
N ARG A 27 3.55 27.57 -4.89
CA ARG A 27 3.07 26.29 -5.39
C ARG A 27 3.46 26.32 -6.86
N ASN A 28 4.45 25.53 -7.24
CA ASN A 28 4.65 24.90 -8.55
C ASN A 28 6.10 24.45 -8.71
N ALA A 29 6.51 23.44 -7.94
CA ALA A 29 7.72 22.66 -8.21
C ALA A 29 7.57 21.20 -7.73
N SER A 30 6.35 20.65 -7.75
CA SER A 30 6.10 19.28 -7.26
C SER A 30 5.13 18.46 -8.09
N ASP A 31 4.86 18.85 -9.34
CA ASP A 31 4.02 18.06 -10.26
C ASP A 31 4.82 17.25 -11.30
N LYS A 32 6.16 17.32 -11.27
CA LYS A 32 6.98 16.47 -12.14
C LYS A 32 7.29 15.15 -11.46
N ASN A 33 6.81 14.06 -12.05
CA ASN A 33 7.19 12.71 -11.66
C ASN A 33 8.72 12.58 -11.77
N PRO A 34 9.47 12.36 -10.67
CA PRO A 34 10.95 12.41 -10.69
C PRO A 34 11.58 11.31 -11.56
N ILE A 35 10.77 10.37 -12.04
CA ILE A 35 11.17 9.23 -12.86
C ILE A 35 11.03 9.53 -14.37
N SER A 36 10.28 10.56 -14.77
CA SER A 36 10.05 10.88 -16.19
C SER A 36 10.69 12.20 -16.57
N VAL A 37 11.60 12.14 -17.54
CA VAL A 37 12.29 13.31 -18.10
C VAL A 37 11.66 13.67 -19.45
N GLU A 38 11.38 14.95 -19.67
CA GLU A 38 10.74 15.40 -20.91
C GLU A 38 11.67 15.21 -22.10
N PRO A 39 11.19 14.74 -23.28
CA PRO A 39 12.05 14.48 -24.43
C PRO A 39 12.87 15.69 -24.91
N THR A 40 12.33 16.91 -24.76
CA THR A 40 12.97 18.17 -25.14
C THR A 40 13.87 18.74 -24.05
N GLU A 41 13.92 18.12 -22.88
CA GLU A 41 14.72 18.58 -21.77
C GLU A 41 16.21 18.52 -22.12
N LYS A 42 16.90 19.65 -21.94
CA LYS A 42 18.35 19.73 -22.14
C LYS A 42 19.04 19.03 -20.97
N VAL A 43 19.65 17.88 -21.23
CA VAL A 43 20.33 17.06 -20.21
C VAL A 43 21.85 17.21 -20.23
N ALA A 44 22.43 17.70 -21.32
CA ALA A 44 23.86 18.02 -21.40
C ALA A 44 24.16 19.12 -22.43
N THR A 45 25.42 19.56 -22.47
CA THR A 45 25.96 20.48 -23.50
C THR A 45 27.36 20.02 -23.91
N ILE A 46 27.67 20.03 -25.20
CA ILE A 46 29.02 19.81 -25.75
C ILE A 46 29.35 20.98 -26.67
N ASP A 47 30.45 21.70 -26.43
CA ASP A 47 30.91 22.84 -27.24
C ASP A 47 29.82 23.88 -27.57
N GLY A 48 28.93 24.13 -26.60
CA GLY A 48 27.80 25.06 -26.75
C GLY A 48 26.55 24.47 -27.42
N GLN A 49 26.61 23.26 -27.98
CA GLN A 49 25.46 22.52 -28.52
C GLN A 49 24.73 21.77 -27.40
N SER A 50 23.41 21.94 -27.31
CA SER A 50 22.58 21.22 -26.33
C SER A 50 22.33 19.78 -26.75
N ILE A 51 22.42 18.85 -25.80
CA ILE A 51 21.93 17.48 -25.94
C ILE A 51 20.61 17.37 -25.17
N THR A 52 19.58 16.92 -25.87
CA THR A 52 18.24 16.67 -25.33
C THR A 52 18.10 15.24 -24.81
N TYR A 53 17.15 15.02 -23.90
CA TYR A 53 16.84 13.68 -23.41
C TYR A 53 16.46 12.72 -24.54
N ALA A 54 15.72 13.19 -25.56
CA ALA A 54 15.37 12.39 -26.73
C ALA A 54 16.59 11.86 -27.49
N GLU A 55 17.66 12.65 -27.58
CA GLU A 55 18.92 12.23 -28.22
C GLU A 55 19.64 11.15 -27.40
N VAL A 56 19.66 11.31 -26.08
CA VAL A 56 20.23 10.31 -25.16
C VAL A 56 19.44 9.00 -25.20
N ASP A 57 18.10 9.07 -25.16
CA ASP A 57 17.25 7.88 -25.25
C ASP A 57 17.42 7.15 -26.59
N LYS A 58 17.46 7.91 -27.71
CA LYS A 58 17.75 7.35 -29.04
C LYS A 58 19.11 6.65 -29.06
N GLN A 59 20.15 7.27 -28.49
CA GLN A 59 21.49 6.68 -28.37
C GLN A 59 21.50 5.42 -27.50
N SER A 60 20.66 5.37 -26.46
CA SER A 60 20.55 4.21 -25.57
C SER A 60 19.86 2.99 -26.21
N GLY A 61 19.23 3.16 -27.38
CA GLY A 61 18.44 2.12 -28.03
C GLY A 61 17.15 1.77 -27.25
N GLY A 62 16.57 2.74 -26.54
CA GLY A 62 15.36 2.56 -25.73
C GLY A 62 15.56 1.89 -24.37
N LYS A 63 16.80 1.61 -23.96
CA LYS A 63 17.10 1.03 -22.64
C LYS A 63 16.69 1.97 -21.50
N LEU A 64 16.79 3.29 -21.69
CA LEU A 64 16.37 4.26 -20.68
C LEU A 64 14.86 4.25 -20.48
N LYS A 65 14.07 4.31 -21.55
CA LYS A 65 12.62 4.11 -21.49
C LYS A 65 12.22 2.80 -20.82
N GLN A 66 12.90 1.70 -21.11
CA GLN A 66 12.65 0.41 -20.44
C GLN A 66 12.89 0.50 -18.94
N ALA A 67 13.97 1.16 -18.51
CA ALA A 67 14.28 1.37 -17.10
C ALA A 67 13.25 2.26 -16.40
N GLU A 68 12.78 3.33 -17.06
CA GLU A 68 11.71 4.19 -16.54
C GLU A 68 10.40 3.43 -16.35
N VAL A 69 9.97 2.67 -17.37
CA VAL A 69 8.77 1.83 -17.29
C VAL A 69 8.89 0.85 -16.13
N LYS A 70 10.03 0.17 -16.01
CA LYS A 70 10.28 -0.75 -14.89
C LYS A 70 10.19 -0.03 -13.54
N ALA A 71 10.84 1.13 -13.38
CA ALA A 71 10.80 1.88 -12.14
C ALA A 71 9.37 2.32 -11.75
N LEU A 72 8.56 2.72 -12.74
CA LEU A 72 7.16 3.08 -12.52
C LEU A 72 6.31 1.88 -12.13
N THR A 73 6.51 0.72 -12.77
CA THR A 73 5.86 -0.54 -12.40
C THR A 73 6.22 -0.95 -10.98
N ASP A 74 7.52 -0.98 -10.66
CA ASP A 74 7.99 -1.36 -9.32
C ASP A 74 7.42 -0.43 -8.24
N LEU A 75 7.33 0.88 -8.51
CA LEU A 75 6.74 1.84 -7.60
C LEU A 75 5.23 1.65 -7.43
N TYR A 76 4.52 1.36 -8.52
CA TYR A 76 3.10 1.05 -8.49
C TYR A 76 2.82 -0.20 -7.65
N ASP A 77 3.55 -1.28 -7.90
CA ASP A 77 3.41 -2.55 -7.19
C ASP A 77 3.72 -2.41 -5.70
N ALA A 78 4.78 -1.66 -5.35
CA ALA A 78 5.12 -1.37 -3.96
C ALA A 78 4.02 -0.56 -3.24
N ARG A 79 3.45 0.46 -3.91
CA ARG A 79 2.34 1.24 -3.35
C ARG A 79 1.10 0.40 -3.16
N ARG A 80 0.76 -0.42 -4.16
CA ARG A 80 -0.38 -1.33 -4.11
C ARG A 80 -0.23 -2.32 -2.97
N GLY A 81 0.92 -3.00 -2.87
CA GLY A 81 1.20 -3.94 -1.79
C GLY A 81 1.11 -3.30 -0.40
N ALA A 82 1.62 -2.08 -0.22
CA ALA A 82 1.51 -1.35 1.04
C ALA A 82 0.05 -1.00 1.39
N ILE A 83 -0.75 -0.62 0.40
CA ILE A 83 -2.18 -0.34 0.59
C ILE A 83 -2.91 -1.63 0.98
N ASP A 84 -2.65 -2.73 0.28
CA ASP A 84 -3.27 -4.03 0.56
C ASP A 84 -2.92 -4.50 1.98
N GLU A 85 -1.66 -4.40 2.41
CA GLU A 85 -1.23 -4.71 3.78
C GLU A 85 -1.95 -3.83 4.83
N MET A 86 -2.08 -2.52 4.56
CA MET A 86 -2.79 -1.61 5.44
C MET A 86 -4.27 -1.95 5.56
N ILE A 87 -4.92 -2.34 4.46
CA ILE A 87 -6.32 -2.77 4.45
C ILE A 87 -6.46 -4.04 5.29
N THR A 88 -5.68 -5.07 4.99
CA THR A 88 -5.70 -6.33 5.74
C THR A 88 -5.51 -6.11 7.23
N LYS A 89 -4.49 -5.34 7.62
CA LYS A 89 -4.23 -5.04 9.03
C LYS A 89 -5.42 -4.36 9.70
N ARG A 90 -6.00 -3.34 9.07
CA ARG A 90 -7.13 -2.59 9.64
C ARG A 90 -8.38 -3.44 9.79
N LEU A 91 -8.70 -4.29 8.80
CA LEU A 91 -9.84 -5.19 8.86
C LEU A 91 -9.72 -6.17 10.04
N LEU A 92 -8.55 -6.79 10.21
CA LEU A 92 -8.30 -7.73 11.31
C LEU A 92 -8.28 -7.02 12.68
N GLU A 93 -7.68 -5.83 12.77
CA GLU A 93 -7.70 -5.01 13.99
C GLU A 93 -9.12 -4.60 14.38
N GLU A 94 -9.96 -4.23 13.42
CA GLU A 94 -11.36 -3.86 13.66
C GLU A 94 -12.16 -5.05 14.19
N GLU A 95 -12.08 -6.21 13.53
CA GLU A 95 -12.78 -7.43 13.95
C GLU A 95 -12.36 -7.85 15.36
N ALA A 96 -11.06 -7.94 15.61
CA ALA A 96 -10.54 -8.29 16.93
C ALA A 96 -11.02 -7.30 18.00
N LYS A 97 -11.04 -6.00 17.67
CA LYS A 97 -11.56 -4.95 18.54
C LYS A 97 -13.05 -5.11 18.82
N THR A 98 -13.87 -5.54 17.85
CA THR A 98 -15.31 -5.81 18.10
C THR A 98 -15.51 -6.92 19.15
N LYS A 99 -14.55 -7.84 19.27
CA LYS A 99 -14.54 -8.92 20.26
C LYS A 99 -13.77 -8.56 21.54
N GLY A 100 -13.22 -7.36 21.64
CA GLY A 100 -12.39 -6.92 22.76
C GLY A 100 -11.07 -7.70 22.90
N LYS A 101 -10.52 -8.20 21.78
CA LYS A 101 -9.31 -9.03 21.73
C LYS A 101 -8.22 -8.34 20.92
N THR A 102 -6.98 -8.76 21.12
CA THR A 102 -5.90 -8.49 20.15
C THR A 102 -6.10 -9.34 18.89
N VAL A 103 -5.49 -8.95 17.76
CA VAL A 103 -5.57 -9.72 16.51
C VAL A 103 -5.12 -11.17 16.71
N ASP A 104 -4.01 -11.40 17.42
CA ASP A 104 -3.50 -12.75 17.70
C ASP A 104 -4.47 -13.57 18.55
N GLN A 105 -5.06 -12.97 19.59
CA GLN A 105 -6.05 -13.64 20.44
C GLN A 105 -7.30 -13.98 19.63
N TRP A 106 -7.82 -13.04 18.85
CA TRP A 106 -8.97 -13.28 17.98
C TRP A 106 -8.68 -14.40 16.98
N TYR A 107 -7.50 -14.38 16.36
CA TYR A 107 -7.10 -15.39 15.40
C TYR A 107 -7.08 -16.79 16.03
N GLN A 108 -6.47 -16.93 17.21
CA GLN A 108 -6.33 -18.23 17.88
C GLN A 108 -7.65 -18.74 18.48
N THR A 109 -8.48 -17.85 19.07
CA THR A 109 -9.64 -18.28 19.85
C THR A 109 -10.96 -18.21 19.11
N ASP A 110 -11.07 -17.38 18.08
CA ASP A 110 -12.33 -17.16 17.35
C ASP A 110 -12.19 -17.69 15.94
N PHE A 111 -11.21 -17.18 15.19
CA PHE A 111 -11.05 -17.53 13.78
C PHE A 111 -10.71 -19.00 13.59
N LEU A 112 -9.60 -19.50 14.17
CA LEU A 112 -9.18 -20.90 14.01
C LEU A 112 -10.21 -21.90 14.55
N GLN A 113 -10.97 -21.52 15.58
CA GLN A 113 -12.01 -22.38 16.16
C GLN A 113 -13.30 -22.39 15.34
N SER A 114 -13.56 -21.33 14.55
CA SER A 114 -14.70 -21.27 13.63
C SER A 114 -14.51 -22.14 12.37
N LEU A 115 -13.28 -22.57 12.08
CA LEU A 115 -12.98 -23.34 10.87
C LEU A 115 -13.63 -24.73 10.93
N PRO A 116 -14.32 -25.15 9.86
CA PRO A 116 -14.87 -26.50 9.80
C PRO A 116 -13.73 -27.53 9.81
N ALA A 117 -13.92 -28.59 10.60
CA ALA A 117 -13.00 -29.71 10.60
C ALA A 117 -12.99 -30.39 9.21
N PRO A 118 -11.82 -30.79 8.69
CA PRO A 118 -11.74 -31.63 7.50
C PRO A 118 -12.57 -32.90 7.65
N SER A 119 -13.35 -33.24 6.63
CA SER A 119 -14.05 -34.52 6.56
C SER A 119 -13.12 -35.63 6.09
N GLU A 120 -13.41 -36.88 6.50
CA GLU A 120 -12.65 -38.06 6.05
C GLU A 120 -12.63 -38.24 4.53
N THR A 121 -13.70 -37.81 3.84
CA THR A 121 -13.76 -37.86 2.39
C THR A 121 -12.77 -36.89 1.76
N GLU A 122 -12.70 -35.64 2.24
CA GLU A 122 -11.73 -34.64 1.77
C GLU A 122 -10.29 -35.10 2.03
N LEU A 123 -10.02 -35.69 3.20
CA LEU A 123 -8.68 -36.18 3.56
C LEU A 123 -8.24 -37.35 2.67
N LYS A 124 -9.14 -38.29 2.38
CA LYS A 124 -8.85 -39.40 1.45
C LYS A 124 -8.62 -38.92 0.02
N GLN A 125 -9.40 -37.93 -0.44
CA GLN A 125 -9.21 -37.32 -1.75
C GLN A 125 -7.86 -36.61 -1.84
N LEU A 126 -7.48 -35.84 -0.81
CA LEU A 126 -6.18 -35.17 -0.74
C LEU A 126 -5.04 -36.19 -0.76
N TYR A 127 -5.14 -37.27 0.02
CA TYR A 127 -4.14 -38.35 0.01
C TYR A 127 -3.98 -38.97 -1.38
N GLU A 128 -5.07 -39.27 -2.07
CA GLU A 128 -4.99 -39.90 -3.39
C GLU A 128 -4.42 -38.93 -4.45
N GLN A 129 -4.74 -37.64 -4.37
CA GLN A 129 -4.19 -36.60 -5.25
C GLN A 129 -2.67 -36.42 -5.06
N HIS A 130 -2.18 -36.53 -3.81
CA HIS A 130 -0.78 -36.30 -3.46
C HIS A 130 -0.01 -37.60 -3.13
N LYS A 131 -0.53 -38.76 -3.53
CA LYS A 131 0.04 -40.08 -3.18
C LYS A 131 1.46 -40.28 -3.68
N GLY A 132 1.81 -39.65 -4.81
CA GLY A 132 3.17 -39.64 -5.35
C GLY A 132 4.16 -38.84 -4.50
N GLU A 133 3.67 -37.87 -3.72
CA GLU A 133 4.50 -36.98 -2.89
C GLU A 133 4.77 -37.55 -1.49
N VAL A 134 3.88 -38.41 -0.98
CA VAL A 134 4.00 -39.00 0.37
C VAL A 134 4.92 -40.22 0.43
N GLY A 135 5.72 -40.49 -0.62
CA GLY A 135 6.82 -41.46 -0.56
C GLY A 135 6.41 -42.91 -0.25
N GLY A 136 5.18 -43.30 -0.59
CA GLY A 136 4.64 -44.64 -0.31
C GLY A 136 4.12 -44.85 1.12
N GLN A 137 4.05 -43.81 1.96
CA GLN A 137 3.40 -43.89 3.27
C GLN A 137 1.89 -44.14 3.12
N SER A 138 1.30 -44.94 4.01
CA SER A 138 -0.14 -45.20 4.01
C SER A 138 -0.95 -43.99 4.48
N TYR A 139 -2.24 -43.94 4.14
CA TYR A 139 -3.16 -42.90 4.59
C TYR A 139 -3.14 -42.73 6.12
N GLU A 140 -3.16 -43.84 6.86
CA GLU A 140 -3.12 -43.85 8.32
C GLU A 140 -1.85 -43.21 8.87
N GLN A 141 -0.70 -43.47 8.22
CA GLN A 141 0.60 -42.91 8.64
C GLN A 141 0.70 -41.40 8.42
N VAL A 142 -0.06 -40.84 7.49
CA VAL A 142 -0.03 -39.41 7.16
C VAL A 142 -1.31 -38.68 7.56
N HIS A 143 -2.30 -39.35 8.15
CA HIS A 143 -3.62 -38.80 8.46
C HIS A 143 -3.52 -37.48 9.24
N ASP A 144 -2.82 -37.47 10.37
CA ASP A 144 -2.66 -36.25 11.19
C ASP A 144 -1.99 -35.12 10.41
N ARG A 145 -1.01 -35.44 9.56
CA ARG A 145 -0.34 -34.45 8.70
C ARG A 145 -1.31 -33.88 7.67
N LEU A 146 -2.15 -34.71 7.06
CA LEU A 146 -3.19 -34.29 6.12
C LEU A 146 -4.26 -33.43 6.81
N VAL A 147 -4.65 -33.77 8.04
CA VAL A 147 -5.56 -32.96 8.85
C VAL A 147 -4.97 -31.57 9.08
N GLN A 148 -3.71 -31.48 9.51
CA GLN A 148 -3.06 -30.19 9.74
C GLN A 148 -2.91 -29.38 8.45
N PHE A 149 -2.52 -30.03 7.35
CA PHE A 149 -2.43 -29.38 6.04
C PHE A 149 -3.77 -28.82 5.59
N MET A 150 -4.84 -29.63 5.65
CA MET A 150 -6.18 -29.22 5.24
C MET A 150 -6.73 -28.11 6.15
N LYS A 151 -6.48 -28.17 7.46
CA LYS A 151 -6.82 -27.07 8.38
C LYS A 151 -6.10 -25.79 8.00
N GLN A 152 -4.82 -25.85 7.67
CA GLN A 152 -4.05 -24.69 7.23
C GLN A 152 -4.57 -24.15 5.89
N GLN A 153 -4.94 -25.03 4.95
CA GLN A 153 -5.53 -24.65 3.68
C GLN A 153 -6.86 -23.92 3.89
N LYS A 154 -7.81 -24.54 4.61
CA LYS A 154 -9.11 -23.94 4.95
C LYS A 154 -8.95 -22.62 5.71
N SER A 155 -7.97 -22.52 6.61
CA SER A 155 -7.65 -21.27 7.29
C SER A 155 -7.23 -20.16 6.32
N ARG A 156 -6.43 -20.46 5.30
CA ARG A 156 -6.01 -19.47 4.31
C ARG A 156 -7.20 -19.05 3.45
N GLU A 157 -7.97 -20.02 2.95
CA GLU A 157 -9.16 -19.77 2.13
C GLU A 157 -10.19 -18.91 2.87
N GLN A 158 -10.49 -19.24 4.13
CA GLN A 158 -11.44 -18.49 4.94
C GLN A 158 -10.91 -17.08 5.27
N LEU A 159 -9.60 -16.92 5.47
CA LEU A 159 -9.00 -15.61 5.70
C LEU A 159 -9.06 -14.76 4.44
N THR A 160 -8.77 -15.33 3.27
CA THR A 160 -8.94 -14.63 1.98
C THR A 160 -10.39 -14.21 1.79
N ALA A 161 -11.36 -15.10 1.99
CA ALA A 161 -12.79 -14.78 1.89
C ALA A 161 -13.27 -13.72 2.90
N TYR A 162 -12.53 -13.54 4.01
CA TYR A 162 -12.79 -12.48 4.99
C TYR A 162 -12.21 -11.12 4.56
N LEU A 163 -11.18 -11.12 3.71
CA LEU A 163 -10.45 -9.94 3.26
C LEU A 163 -10.84 -9.45 1.86
N ASP A 164 -11.55 -10.27 1.08
CA ASP A 164 -12.15 -9.94 -0.23
C ASP A 164 -13.43 -9.09 -0.10
#